data_AF-A0A8J3P7C5-F1
#
_entry.id   AF-A0A8J3P7C5-F1
#
_cell.length_a   1.000
_cell.length_b   1.000
_cell.length_c   1.000
_cell.angle_alpha   90.00
_cell.angle_beta   90.00
_cell.angle_gamma   90.00
#
_symmetry.space_group_name_H-M   'P 1'
#
loop_
_entity.id
_entity.type
_entity.pdbx_description
1 polymer ?
#
loop_
_entity_poly.entity_id
_entity_poly.type
_entity_poly.pdbx_seq_one_letter_code
_entity_poly.pdbx_strand_id
1 'polypeptide(L)'
;MGQLRNLQIEILDRSAVDDLIGKVNDTASQPGSADRAQDWRAEHGPVDTTDEAHSFVVVGSTLMFLHRCPDGVILPFAAYPNGTLKVYADPDHAGESFQRHDQG
;
A
#
# COMPACT_ATOMS: atom_id res chain seq x y z
N MET A 1 -8.76 -3.78 18.19
CA MET A 1 -8.76 -4.86 17.18
C MET A 1 -9.57 -4.38 15.98
N GLY A 2 -8.94 -3.61 15.08
CA GLY A 2 -9.56 -3.22 13.82
C GLY A 2 -9.34 -4.36 12.83
N GLN A 3 -10.38 -5.13 12.57
CA GLN A 3 -10.32 -6.24 11.62
C GLN A 3 -10.10 -5.67 10.21
N LEU A 4 -8.98 -6.01 9.56
CA LEU A 4 -8.76 -5.82 8.12
C LEU A 4 -9.86 -6.61 7.37
N ARG A 5 -11.08 -6.06 7.27
CA ARG A 5 -12.23 -6.84 6.79
C ARG A 5 -12.24 -7.03 5.28
N ASN A 6 -11.50 -6.24 4.50
CA ASN A 6 -11.51 -6.32 3.04
C ASN A 6 -10.09 -6.11 2.48
N LEU A 7 -9.27 -7.17 2.50
CA LEU A 7 -8.05 -7.22 1.68
C LEU A 7 -8.43 -7.65 0.26
N GLN A 8 -7.98 -6.90 -0.73
CA GLN A 8 -8.13 -7.21 -2.15
C GLN A 8 -6.76 -7.35 -2.80
N ILE A 9 -6.60 -8.35 -3.65
CA ILE A 9 -5.38 -8.55 -4.45
C ILE A 9 -5.76 -8.30 -5.90
N GLU A 10 -5.03 -7.40 -6.54
CA GLU A 10 -5.15 -7.14 -7.96
C GLU A 10 -3.84 -7.56 -8.62
N ILE A 11 -3.93 -8.56 -9.50
CA ILE A 11 -2.77 -9.06 -10.25
C ILE A 11 -2.62 -8.20 -11.50
N LEU A 12 -1.48 -7.54 -11.63
CA LEU A 12 -1.12 -6.71 -12.77
C LEU A 12 0.09 -7.28 -13.49
N ASP A 13 0.34 -6.85 -14.73
CA ASP A 13 1.63 -7.10 -15.36
C ASP A 13 2.76 -6.45 -14.56
N ARG A 14 3.92 -7.11 -14.51
CA ARG A 14 5.09 -6.62 -13.76
C ARG A 14 5.46 -5.17 -14.10
N SER A 15 5.43 -4.81 -15.38
CA SER A 15 5.71 -3.44 -15.81
C SER A 15 4.73 -2.41 -15.24
N ALA A 16 3.46 -2.79 -15.04
CA ALA A 16 2.47 -1.91 -14.43
C ALA A 16 2.71 -1.74 -12.91
N VAL A 17 3.18 -2.79 -12.23
CA VAL A 17 3.60 -2.71 -10.82
C VAL A 17 4.83 -1.81 -10.69
N ASP A 18 5.85 -2.00 -11.52
CA ASP A 18 7.06 -1.17 -11.53
C ASP A 18 6.74 0.31 -11.80
N ASP A 19 5.85 0.58 -12.76
CA ASP A 19 5.37 1.93 -13.07
C ASP A 19 4.64 2.57 -11.87
N LEU A 20 3.82 1.80 -11.15
CA LEU A 20 3.12 2.26 -9.95
C LEU A 20 4.11 2.58 -8.83
N ILE A 21 5.12 1.74 -8.62
CA ILE A 21 6.19 1.97 -7.63
C ILE A 21 6.91 3.28 -7.93
N GLY A 22 7.30 3.50 -9.19
CA GLY A 22 7.93 4.74 -9.63
C GLY A 22 7.07 5.97 -9.32
N LYS A 23 5.80 5.96 -9.75
CA LYS A 23 4.86 7.07 -9.54
C LYS A 23 4.63 7.39 -8.06
N VAL A 24 4.52 6.37 -7.21
CA VAL A 24 4.34 6.55 -5.75
C VAL A 24 5.59 7.16 -5.14
N ASN A 25 6.79 6.67 -5.47
CA ASN A 25 8.04 7.26 -4.98
C ASN A 25 8.24 8.71 -5.43
N ASP A 26 7.99 8.99 -6.71
CA ASP A 26 8.11 10.33 -7.27
C ASP A 26 7.15 11.30 -6.59
N THR A 27 5.91 10.87 -6.36
CA THR A 27 4.89 11.69 -5.70
C THR A 27 5.18 11.87 -4.21
N ALA A 28 5.65 10.82 -3.52
CA ALA A 28 6.00 10.88 -2.11
C ALA A 28 7.15 11.86 -1.84
N SER A 29 8.04 12.03 -2.83
CA SER A 29 9.16 12.96 -2.76
C SER A 29 8.77 14.43 -2.97
N GLN A 30 7.50 14.71 -3.35
CA GLN A 30 7.03 16.08 -3.55
C GLN A 30 6.71 16.78 -2.23
N PRO A 31 6.93 18.11 -2.14
CA PRO A 31 6.54 18.90 -0.98
C PRO A 31 5.05 18.77 -0.62
N GLY A 32 4.77 18.62 0.67
CA GLY A 32 3.42 18.49 1.22
C GLY A 32 2.79 17.10 1.06
N SER A 33 3.47 16.12 0.46
CA SER A 33 2.94 14.75 0.37
C SER A 33 2.78 14.07 1.72
N ALA A 34 3.73 14.28 2.63
CA ALA A 34 3.64 13.80 4.00
C ALA A 34 2.45 14.41 4.75
N ASP A 35 2.25 15.73 4.64
CA ASP A 35 1.15 16.45 5.28
C ASP A 35 -0.20 15.93 4.78
N ARG A 36 -0.38 15.76 3.45
CA ARG A 36 -1.61 15.18 2.88
C ARG A 36 -1.88 13.77 3.39
N ALA A 37 -0.85 12.93 3.50
CA ALA A 37 -1.00 11.58 4.03
C ALA A 37 -1.33 11.57 5.54
N GLN A 38 -0.87 12.57 6.29
CA GLN A 38 -1.25 12.76 7.69
C GLN A 38 -2.71 13.23 7.80
N ASP A 39 -3.11 14.22 7.01
CA ASP A 39 -4.48 14.74 6.98
C ASP A 39 -5.48 13.64 6.62
N TRP A 40 -5.17 12.82 5.61
CA TRP A 40 -5.99 11.68 5.22
C TRP A 40 -6.20 10.69 6.38
N ARG A 41 -5.15 10.38 7.15
CA ARG A 41 -5.25 9.48 8.32
C ARG A 41 -6.02 10.10 9.47
N ALA A 42 -5.92 11.42 9.65
CA ALA A 42 -6.71 12.13 10.64
C ALA A 42 -8.20 12.10 10.29
N GLU A 43 -8.56 12.15 9.00
CA GLU A 43 -9.93 12.11 8.53
C GLU A 43 -10.54 10.69 8.51
N HIS A 44 -9.79 9.71 8.04
CA HIS A 44 -10.32 8.36 7.75
C HIS A 44 -9.86 7.29 8.75
N GLY A 45 -8.99 7.65 9.68
CA GLY A 45 -8.41 6.74 10.66
C GLY A 45 -7.05 6.17 10.22
N PRO A 46 -6.34 5.51 11.17
CA PRO A 46 -5.05 4.91 10.88
C PRO A 46 -5.20 3.73 9.92
N VAL A 47 -4.26 3.62 8.98
CA VAL A 47 -4.05 2.38 8.23
C VAL A 47 -3.10 1.53 9.04
N ASP A 48 -3.49 0.29 9.31
CA ASP A 48 -2.61 -0.68 9.96
C ASP A 48 -1.50 -1.08 8.97
N THR A 49 -0.32 -0.51 9.17
CA THR A 49 0.86 -0.76 8.34
C THR A 49 2.00 -1.20 9.23
N THR A 50 2.77 -2.18 8.77
CA THR A 50 4.04 -2.54 9.43
C THR A 50 5.09 -1.44 9.20
N ASP A 51 6.19 -1.49 9.95
CA ASP A 51 7.32 -0.56 9.81
C ASP A 51 7.98 -0.57 8.41
N GLU A 52 7.77 -1.63 7.63
CA GLU A 52 8.23 -1.73 6.23
C GLU A 52 7.41 -0.87 5.22
N ALA A 53 6.36 -0.19 5.67
CA ALA A 53 5.56 0.68 4.83
C ALA A 53 6.18 2.08 4.69
N HIS A 54 6.30 2.57 3.46
CA HIS A 54 6.91 3.86 3.16
C HIS A 54 6.27 4.54 1.94
N SER A 55 6.78 5.72 1.57
CA SER A 55 6.35 6.49 0.40
C SER A 55 4.83 6.72 0.33
N PHE A 56 4.26 7.28 1.40
CA PHE A 56 2.82 7.54 1.51
C PHE A 56 2.39 8.72 0.64
N VAL A 57 1.34 8.53 -0.16
CA VAL A 57 0.77 9.54 -1.06
C VAL A 57 -0.73 9.45 -1.09
N VAL A 58 -1.40 10.58 -1.29
CA VAL A 58 -2.86 10.63 -1.47
C VAL A 58 -3.17 10.87 -2.94
N VAL A 59 -3.95 9.96 -3.53
CA VAL A 59 -4.43 10.04 -4.91
C VAL A 59 -5.95 10.08 -4.88
N GLY A 60 -6.54 11.25 -5.16
CA GLY A 60 -7.98 11.46 -4.94
C GLY A 60 -8.33 11.26 -3.45
N SER A 61 -9.18 10.29 -3.16
CA SER A 61 -9.57 9.91 -1.80
C SER A 61 -8.82 8.68 -1.26
N THR A 62 -7.81 8.19 -1.97
CA THR A 62 -7.12 6.93 -1.65
C THR A 62 -5.72 7.21 -1.13
N LEU A 63 -5.35 6.61 0.01
CA LEU A 63 -3.97 6.62 0.48
C LEU A 63 -3.23 5.46 -0.19
N MET A 64 -2.24 5.77 -1.00
CA MET A 64 -1.31 4.80 -1.56
C MET A 64 0.01 4.80 -0.80
N PHE A 65 0.65 3.64 -0.72
CA PHE A 65 1.97 3.49 -0.11
C PHE A 65 2.68 2.26 -0.67
N LEU A 66 3.98 2.18 -0.43
CA LEU A 66 4.80 1.04 -0.79
C LEU A 66 5.08 0.21 0.45
N HIS A 67 5.15 -1.10 0.28
CA HIS A 67 5.46 -2.02 1.34
C HIS A 67 6.57 -2.97 0.87
N ARG A 68 7.62 -3.09 1.70
CA ARG A 68 8.70 -4.03 1.45
C ARG A 68 8.37 -5.40 2.04
N CYS A 69 8.22 -6.39 1.17
CA CYS A 69 8.00 -7.78 1.53
C CYS A 69 9.31 -8.45 2.03
N PRO A 70 9.22 -9.53 2.84
CA PRO A 70 10.39 -10.20 3.42
C PRO A 70 11.37 -10.81 2.42
N ASP A 71 10.91 -11.12 1.21
CA ASP A 71 11.69 -11.58 0.06
C ASP A 71 12.47 -10.44 -0.63
N GLY A 72 12.24 -9.20 -0.20
CA GLY A 72 12.86 -7.99 -0.75
C GLY A 72 12.04 -7.31 -1.84
N VAL A 73 10.88 -7.87 -2.20
CA VAL A 73 9.97 -7.30 -3.21
C VAL A 73 9.25 -6.09 -2.64
N ILE A 74 9.01 -5.08 -3.46
CA ILE A 74 8.25 -3.90 -3.07
C ILE A 74 6.91 -3.96 -3.76
N LEU A 75 5.81 -3.84 -3.00
CA LEU A 75 4.46 -3.85 -3.54
C LEU A 75 3.72 -2.55 -3.23
N PRO A 76 2.97 -1.99 -4.19
CA PRO A 76 2.06 -0.89 -3.94
C PRO A 76 0.77 -1.35 -3.26
N PHE A 77 0.38 -0.60 -2.23
CA PHE A 77 -0.86 -0.76 -1.49
C PHE A 77 -1.74 0.49 -1.67
N ALA A 78 -3.05 0.29 -1.61
CA ALA A 78 -4.06 1.33 -1.64
C ALA A 78 -5.06 1.11 -0.49
N ALA A 79 -5.11 2.05 0.45
CA ALA A 79 -6.09 2.12 1.50
C ALA A 79 -7.23 3.08 1.11
N TYR A 80 -8.45 2.57 1.17
CA TYR A 80 -9.66 3.31 0.84
C TYR A 80 -10.36 3.80 2.11
N PRO A 81 -11.12 4.90 2.05
CA PRO A 81 -11.83 5.45 3.23
C PRO A 81 -12.83 4.49 3.87
N ASN A 82 -13.28 3.46 3.14
CA ASN A 82 -14.16 2.43 3.66
C ASN A 82 -13.43 1.30 4.44
N GLY A 83 -12.12 1.44 4.66
CA GLY A 83 -11.29 0.45 5.33
C GLY A 83 -10.85 -0.73 4.45
N THR A 84 -11.13 -0.70 3.15
CA THR A 84 -10.59 -1.67 2.19
C THR A 84 -9.11 -1.41 1.98
N LEU A 85 -8.32 -2.47 1.96
CA LEU A 85 -6.92 -2.43 1.57
C LEU A 85 -6.78 -3.24 0.29
N LYS A 86 -6.22 -2.63 -0.76
CA LYS A 86 -5.89 -3.32 -2.00
C LYS A 86 -4.39 -3.38 -2.17
N VAL A 87 -3.89 -4.52 -2.64
CA VAL A 87 -2.49 -4.73 -2.98
C VAL A 87 -2.40 -5.02 -4.46
N TYR A 88 -1.49 -4.34 -5.13
CA TYR A 88 -1.16 -4.59 -6.52
C TYR A 88 0.08 -5.46 -6.55
N ALA A 89 -0.03 -6.66 -7.11
CA ALA A 89 1.07 -7.60 -7.21
C ALA A 89 1.21 -8.09 -8.65
N ASP A 90 2.42 -8.48 -9.05
CA ASP A 90 2.60 -9.22 -10.28
C ASP A 90 2.31 -10.73 -10.08
N PRO A 91 2.18 -11.52 -11.16
CA PRO A 91 1.78 -12.92 -11.05
C PRO A 91 2.74 -13.77 -10.22
N ASP A 92 4.02 -13.42 -10.17
CA ASP A 92 5.04 -14.17 -9.45
C ASP A 92 4.90 -13.96 -7.94
N HIS A 93 4.51 -12.75 -7.50
CA HIS A 93 4.47 -12.39 -6.08
C HIS A 93 3.07 -12.43 -5.45
N ALA A 94 1.99 -12.47 -6.25
CA ALA A 94 0.61 -12.51 -5.75
C ALA A 94 0.32 -13.69 -4.78
N GLY A 95 1.04 -14.80 -4.90
CA GLY A 95 0.90 -15.98 -4.04
C GLY A 95 1.77 -15.97 -2.77
N GLU A 96 2.89 -15.25 -2.76
CA GLU A 96 3.89 -15.30 -1.69
C GLU A 96 3.70 -14.22 -0.62
N SER A 97 3.18 -13.05 -1.00
CA SER A 97 3.14 -11.86 -0.12
C SER A 97 2.21 -11.97 1.10
N PHE A 98 1.41 -13.03 1.23
CA PHE A 98 0.38 -13.13 2.29
C PHE A 98 0.41 -14.41 3.13
N GLN A 99 1.33 -15.35 2.88
CA GLN A 99 1.39 -16.60 3.67
C GLN A 99 1.91 -16.42 5.11
N ARG A 100 2.26 -15.19 5.54
CA ARG A 100 2.86 -14.95 6.87
C ARG A 100 1.96 -14.26 7.91
N HIS A 101 0.66 -14.15 7.65
CA HIS A 101 -0.30 -13.66 8.65
C HIS A 101 -1.01 -14.79 9.44
N ASP A 102 -0.49 -16.02 9.40
CA ASP A 102 -1.03 -17.18 10.15
C ASP A 102 -0.05 -17.79 11.17
N GLN A 103 1.08 -17.13 11.49
CA GLN A 103 1.95 -17.62 12.57
C GLN A 103 2.36 -16.51 13.54
N GLY A 104 1.72 -16.51 14.72
CA GLY A 104 2.11 -15.74 15.90
C GLY A 104 0.94 -15.28 16.74
#